data_AF-A0A351ZVE1-F1
#
_entry.id   AF-A0A351ZVE1-F1
#
_cell.length_a   1.000
_cell.length_b   1.000
_cell.length_c   1.000
_cell.angle_alpha   90.00
_cell.angle_beta   90.00
_cell.angle_gamma   90.00
#
_symmetry.space_group_name_H-M   'P 1'
#
loop_
_entity.id
_entity.type
_entity.pdbx_description
1 polymer ?
#
loop_
_entity_poly.entity_id
_entity_poly.type
_entity_poly.pdbx_seq_one_letter_code
_entity_poly.pdbx_strand_id
1 'polypeptide(L)'
;MTLWEAIQSRKTTNGAFDPRPVRLEHQHMLIQAAERAPSHFNSQPWRFVLIDDPSIRTRIAEIGGRTMTQLIEGGSFFTRYRKYFRFS
;
A
#
# COMPACT_ATOMS: atom_id res chain seq x y z
N MET A 1 -0.47 11.35 -20.55
CA MET A 1 -1.32 11.32 -19.34
C MET A 1 -1.07 12.59 -18.57
N THR A 2 -2.12 13.35 -18.26
CA THR A 2 -2.07 14.50 -17.36
C THR A 2 -2.07 14.05 -15.90
N LEU A 3 -1.68 14.93 -14.96
CA LEU A 3 -1.79 14.63 -13.53
C LEU A 3 -3.23 14.26 -13.13
N TRP A 4 -4.21 14.97 -13.70
CA TRP A 4 -5.63 14.73 -13.42
C TRP A 4 -6.08 13.35 -13.91
N GLU A 5 -5.67 12.94 -15.11
CA GLU A 5 -5.95 11.59 -15.63
C GLU A 5 -5.30 10.50 -14.77
N ALA A 6 -4.07 10.72 -14.28
CA ALA A 6 -3.38 9.78 -13.40
C ALA A 6 -4.12 9.57 -12.08
N ILE A 7 -4.61 10.67 -11.48
CA ILE A 7 -5.38 10.62 -10.23
C ILE A 7 -6.70 9.88 -10.43
N GLN A 8 -7.45 10.19 -11.49
CA GLN A 8 -8.74 9.55 -11.75
C GLN A 8 -8.61 8.07 -12.10
N SER A 9 -7.59 7.70 -12.87
CA SER A 9 -7.39 6.31 -13.31
C SER A 9 -6.72 5.42 -12.26
N ARG A 10 -6.29 5.98 -11.12
CA ARG A 10 -5.65 5.21 -10.04
C ARG A 10 -6.59 4.12 -9.55
N LYS A 11 -6.08 2.89 -9.55
CA LYS A 11 -6.74 1.69 -9.02
C LYS A 11 -5.82 0.94 -8.07
N THR A 12 -6.42 0.19 -7.14
CA THR A 12 -5.67 -0.71 -6.28
C THR A 12 -5.32 -1.95 -7.09
N THR A 13 -4.03 -2.30 -7.16
CA THR A 13 -3.56 -3.49 -7.88
C THR A 13 -3.28 -4.60 -6.87
N ASN A 14 -4.12 -5.64 -6.87
CA ASN A 14 -4.02 -6.80 -5.97
C ASN A 14 -3.59 -8.08 -6.71
N GLY A 15 -3.35 -8.00 -8.02
CA GLY A 15 -2.86 -9.12 -8.83
C GLY A 15 -1.35 -9.32 -8.72
N ALA A 16 -0.83 -10.32 -9.42
CA ALA A 16 0.60 -10.53 -9.53
C ALA A 16 1.30 -9.30 -10.16
N PHE A 17 2.37 -8.84 -9.51
CA PHE A 17 3.25 -7.82 -10.05
C PHE A 17 4.33 -8.44 -10.93
N ASP A 18 4.89 -7.63 -11.81
CA ASP A 18 6.14 -7.96 -12.50
C ASP A 18 7.25 -8.23 -11.46
N PRO A 19 8.06 -9.30 -11.60
CA PRO A 19 9.08 -9.65 -10.61
C PRO A 19 10.29 -8.71 -10.63
N ARG A 20 10.43 -7.85 -11.65
CA ARG A 20 11.52 -6.88 -11.73
C ARG A 20 11.42 -5.88 -10.56
N PRO A 21 12.51 -5.67 -9.81
CA PRO A 21 12.49 -4.71 -8.71
C PRO A 21 12.29 -3.28 -9.24
N VAL A 22 11.64 -2.45 -8.42
CA VAL A 22 11.56 -1.01 -8.69
C VAL A 22 12.97 -0.42 -8.63
N ARG A 23 13.38 0.32 -9.66
CA ARG A 23 14.70 0.99 -9.71
C ARG A 23 14.88 1.92 -8.51
N LEU A 24 16.08 1.97 -7.94
CA LEU A 24 16.38 2.78 -6.75
C LEU A 24 15.99 4.26 -6.92
N GLU A 25 16.25 4.84 -8.11
CA GLU A 25 15.85 6.22 -8.42
C GLU A 25 14.34 6.46 -8.29
N HIS A 26 13.51 5.48 -8.70
CA HIS A 26 12.07 5.58 -8.59
C HIS A 26 11.62 5.41 -7.13
N GLN A 27 12.28 4.56 -6.36
CA GLN A 27 12.01 4.41 -4.92
C GLN A 27 12.23 5.75 -4.21
N HIS A 28 13.39 6.39 -4.44
CA HIS A 28 13.68 7.71 -3.86
C HIS A 28 12.70 8.79 -4.33
N MET A 29 12.34 8.80 -5.61
CA MET A 29 11.34 9.74 -6.15
C MET A 29 9.99 9.60 -5.43
N LEU A 30 9.55 8.37 -5.13
CA LEU A 30 8.31 8.12 -4.40
C LEU A 30 8.38 8.63 -2.94
N ILE A 31 9.52 8.42 -2.26
CA ILE A 31 9.71 8.94 -0.90
C ILE A 31 9.72 10.46 -0.89
N GLN A 32 10.45 11.09 -1.81
CA GLN A 32 10.46 12.55 -1.95
C GLN A 32 9.06 13.10 -2.22
N ALA A 33 8.27 12.44 -3.06
CA ALA A 33 6.87 12.84 -3.31
C ALA A 33 6.02 12.75 -2.03
N ALA A 34 6.18 11.68 -1.24
CA ALA A 34 5.46 11.50 0.02
C ALA A 34 5.85 12.54 1.08
N GLU A 35 7.13 12.92 1.16
CA GLU A 35 7.62 13.95 2.07
C GLU A 35 7.04 15.34 1.79
N ARG A 36 6.65 15.62 0.55
CA ARG A 36 6.01 16.89 0.16
C ARG A 36 4.54 17.01 0.56
N ALA A 37 3.96 15.96 1.14
CA ALA A 37 2.62 16.05 1.70
C ALA A 37 2.56 17.13 2.80
N PRO A 38 1.48 17.93 2.87
CA PRO A 38 1.34 18.94 3.91
C PRO A 38 1.31 18.27 5.29
N SER A 39 2.00 18.88 6.26
CA SER A 39 1.96 18.46 7.66
C SER A 39 1.72 19.65 8.58
N HIS A 40 0.99 19.43 9.66
CA HIS A 40 0.74 20.46 10.65
C HIS A 40 2.07 20.95 11.24
N PHE A 41 2.27 22.27 11.30
CA PHE A 41 3.53 22.91 11.70
C PHE A 41 4.79 22.43 10.94
N ASN A 42 4.64 21.89 9.72
CA ASN A 42 5.74 21.27 8.97
C ASN A 42 6.47 20.14 9.76
N SER A 43 5.75 19.50 10.68
CA SER A 43 6.32 18.48 11.60
C SER A 43 6.81 17.22 10.90
N GLN A 44 6.32 16.94 9.69
CA GLN A 44 6.65 15.74 8.90
C GLN A 44 6.68 14.47 9.78
N PRO A 45 5.57 14.14 10.47
CA PRO A 45 5.55 13.14 11.55
C PRO A 45 5.52 11.70 11.03
N TRP A 46 6.12 11.45 9.87
CA TRP A 46 6.20 10.16 9.22
C TRP A 46 7.63 9.65 9.17
N ARG A 47 7.76 8.33 9.09
CA ARG A 47 8.99 7.62 8.76
C ARG A 47 8.66 6.63 7.65
N PHE A 48 9.50 6.59 6.63
CA PHE A 48 9.38 5.64 5.54
C PHE A 48 10.43 4.55 5.73
N VAL A 49 9.97 3.30 5.75
CA VAL A 49 10.85 2.12 5.82
C VAL A 49 10.70 1.39 4.48
N LEU A 50 11.76 1.42 3.68
CA LEU A 50 11.82 0.67 2.44
C LEU A 50 12.29 -0.75 2.75
N ILE A 51 11.52 -1.74 2.29
CA ILE A 51 11.80 -3.16 2.49
C ILE A 51 12.04 -3.79 1.12
N ASP A 52 13.30 -3.93 0.76
CA ASP A 52 13.78 -4.53 -0.48
C ASP A 52 14.16 -6.01 -0.31
N ASP A 53 14.55 -6.42 0.90
CA ASP A 53 14.85 -7.81 1.22
C ASP A 53 13.63 -8.72 0.97
N PRO A 54 13.74 -9.66 0.01
CA PRO A 54 12.63 -10.54 -0.34
C PRO A 54 12.21 -11.46 0.81
N SER A 55 13.13 -11.84 1.70
CA SER A 55 12.83 -12.69 2.86
C SER A 55 11.97 -11.96 3.88
N ILE A 56 12.28 -10.69 4.16
CA ILE A 56 11.49 -9.84 5.06
C ILE A 56 10.11 -9.59 4.44
N ARG A 57 10.05 -9.28 3.15
CA ARG A 57 8.78 -9.07 2.42
C ARG A 57 7.89 -10.31 2.46
N THR A 58 8.46 -11.50 2.26
CA THR A 58 7.72 -12.77 2.36
C THR A 58 7.14 -12.97 3.75
N ARG A 59 7.93 -12.73 4.80
CA ARG A 59 7.45 -12.84 6.18
C ARG A 59 6.31 -11.87 6.50
N ILE A 60 6.38 -10.64 5.99
CA ILE A 60 5.29 -9.65 6.14
C ILE A 60 4.02 -10.15 5.41
N ALA A 61 4.18 -10.66 4.18
CA ALA A 61 3.06 -11.19 3.41
C ALA A 61 2.39 -12.38 4.11
N GLU A 62 3.16 -13.29 4.69
CA GLU A 62 2.66 -14.42 5.48
C GLU A 62 1.87 -13.97 6.71
N ILE A 63 2.37 -12.96 7.44
CA ILE A 63 1.66 -12.40 8.61
C ILE A 63 0.33 -11.78 8.15
N GLY A 64 0.36 -10.92 7.12
CA GLY A 64 -0.83 -10.27 6.60
C GLY A 64 -1.87 -11.27 6.08
N GLY A 65 -1.43 -12.30 5.35
CA GLY A 65 -2.28 -13.37 4.85
C GLY A 65 -2.95 -14.16 5.98
N ARG A 66 -2.17 -14.59 6.98
CA ARG A 66 -2.71 -15.31 8.15
C ARG A 66 -3.74 -14.50 8.92
N THR A 67 -3.48 -13.21 9.17
CA THR A 67 -4.44 -12.34 9.85
C THR A 67 -5.73 -12.19 9.05
N MET A 68 -5.65 -12.08 7.72
CA MET A 68 -6.83 -12.03 6.87
C MET A 68 -7.65 -13.32 6.94
N THR A 69 -6.99 -14.48 6.84
CA THR A 69 -7.65 -15.79 6.99
C THR A 69 -8.39 -15.89 8.32
N GLN A 70 -7.74 -15.54 9.44
CA GLN A 70 -8.35 -15.55 10.76
C GLN A 70 -9.57 -14.62 10.87
N LEU A 71 -9.50 -13.41 10.28
CA LEU A 71 -10.62 -12.47 10.27
C LEU A 71 -11.84 -13.01 9.50
N ILE A 72 -11.58 -13.69 8.38
CA ILE A 72 -12.61 -14.30 7.53
C ILE A 72 -13.24 -15.51 8.24
N GLU A 73 -12.42 -16.43 8.74
CA GLU A 73 -12.87 -17.62 9.48
C GLU A 73 -13.66 -17.25 10.73
N GLY A 74 -13.23 -16.19 11.43
CA GLY A 74 -13.93 -15.67 12.60
C GLY A 74 -15.22 -14.88 12.27
N GLY A 75 -15.63 -14.76 11.01
CA GLY A 75 -16.85 -14.08 10.56
C GLY A 75 -16.88 -12.55 10.75
N SER A 76 -15.90 -11.99 11.45
CA SER A 76 -15.81 -10.55 11.77
C SER A 76 -15.49 -9.69 10.55
N PHE A 77 -14.89 -10.26 9.51
CA PHE A 77 -14.47 -9.55 8.32
C PHE A 77 -15.63 -8.79 7.65
N PHE A 78 -16.73 -9.47 7.33
CA PHE A 78 -17.87 -8.84 6.65
C PHE A 78 -18.55 -7.80 7.53
N THR A 79 -18.72 -8.08 8.83
CA THR A 79 -19.29 -7.14 9.78
C THR A 79 -18.47 -5.84 9.85
N ARG A 80 -17.15 -5.94 9.83
CA ARG A 80 -16.24 -4.79 9.94
C ARG A 80 -16.08 -4.02 8.63
N TYR A 81 -15.96 -4.73 7.51
CA TYR A 81 -15.51 -4.16 6.25
C TYR A 81 -16.58 -3.95 5.18
N ARG A 82 -17.78 -4.55 5.28
CA ARG A 82 -18.81 -4.42 4.22
C ARG A 82 -19.13 -2.96 3.86
N LYS A 83 -19.09 -2.05 4.83
CA LYS A 83 -19.40 -0.61 4.64
C LYS A 83 -18.42 0.10 3.69
N TYR A 84 -17.25 -0.48 3.46
CA TYR A 84 -16.25 0.05 2.53
C TYR A 84 -16.34 -0.58 1.13
N PHE A 85 -17.08 -1.67 0.98
CA PHE A 85 -17.27 -2.30 -0.33
C PHE A 85 -18.22 -1.43 -1.15
N ARG A 86 -17.70 -0.93 -2.28
CA ARG A 86 -18.49 -0.24 -3.28
C ARG A 86 -18.73 -1.23 -4.40
N PHE A 87 -19.92 -1.83 -4.42
CA PHE A 87 -20.41 -2.55 -5.59
C PHE A 87 -21.06 -1.49 -6.49
N SER A 88 -20.33 -1.10 -7.53
CA SER A 88 -20.86 -0.36 -8.67
C SER A 88 -21.20 -1.35 -9.78
#